data_AF-A0A4Y1YT80-F1
#
_entry.id   AF-A0A4Y1YT80-F1
#
_cell.length_a   1.000
_cell.length_b   1.000
_cell.length_c   1.000
_cell.angle_alpha   90.00
_cell.angle_beta   90.00
_cell.angle_gamma   90.00
#
_symmetry.space_group_name_H-M   'P 1'
#
loop_
_entity.id
_entity.type
_entity.pdbx_description
1 polymer ?
#
loop_
_entity_poly.entity_id
_entity_poly.type
_entity_poly.pdbx_seq_one_letter_code
_entity_poly.pdbx_strand_id
1 'polypeptide(L)'
;MTTSLTSSDRRSSRWSDRLLPSLGILLVTGGLVLLALYAWLKLTPSDPPYYYQLTTTGNTADFPDLELEAWKDLTINQYNVMLAGADEPLAQAWFGQRAAQAPVLLHWKNETIEPILALDQKALELSELAAAIDQYAAKDALLLSWWDTSRQLALLTGRDVLFHSALHEPLIIPDEWQADARAIRTYEASQTETAVDPQEHEQFLSFTQSLLKPLAEGITELRQLAGERDAYLIVHVSDLYKLGLLYPEQFGIVYKPYRLTSNLHGMITHVKAEMTNQGYYAYTLQSLSDELIRAFFLIDKASYQTLLARLLPFTSQPSPLDLASPRLIYQQGGYWVYQLTEQSTAQPVTPHEKQMDLIQHSDQVQ
;
A
#
# COMPACT_ATOMS: atom_id res chain seq x y z
N MET A 1 29.76 -60.29 91.78
CA MET A 1 30.12 -58.94 91.30
C MET A 1 29.96 -58.94 89.78
N THR A 2 28.91 -58.25 89.28
CA THR A 2 28.96 -57.13 88.29
C THR A 2 29.33 -57.57 86.87
N THR A 3 28.65 -57.25 85.78
CA THR A 3 27.38 -56.57 85.46
C THR A 3 27.21 -56.80 83.94
N SER A 4 26.01 -57.08 83.48
CA SER A 4 25.64 -57.05 82.06
C SER A 4 25.65 -55.62 81.53
N LEU A 5 26.22 -55.38 80.34
CA LEU A 5 25.93 -54.19 79.53
C LEU A 5 25.65 -54.56 78.08
N THR A 6 24.59 -53.91 77.61
CA THR A 6 23.78 -54.07 76.42
C THR A 6 24.39 -53.50 75.15
N SER A 7 23.91 -54.02 74.03
CA SER A 7 24.03 -53.50 72.66
C SER A 7 23.45 -52.09 72.44
N SER A 8 24.10 -51.28 71.59
CA SER A 8 23.48 -50.18 70.81
C SER A 8 24.11 -50.15 69.41
N ASP A 9 23.36 -50.59 68.39
CA ASP A 9 22.68 -49.76 67.35
C ASP A 9 23.59 -48.76 66.61
N ARG A 10 24.00 -49.06 65.37
CA ARG A 10 23.32 -48.86 64.05
C ARG A 10 23.42 -47.44 63.46
N ARG A 11 24.10 -47.42 62.31
CA ARG A 11 23.78 -46.69 61.07
C ARG A 11 23.81 -45.16 61.11
N SER A 12 25.00 -44.60 60.95
CA SER A 12 25.20 -43.40 60.14
C SER A 12 25.53 -43.79 58.70
N SER A 13 25.24 -42.90 57.75
CA SER A 13 25.57 -42.99 56.31
C SER A 13 24.63 -43.82 55.41
N ARG A 14 23.49 -43.22 55.02
CA ARG A 14 22.78 -43.64 53.78
C ARG A 14 21.81 -42.62 53.17
N TRP A 15 21.78 -41.39 53.67
CA TRP A 15 20.80 -40.38 53.22
C TRP A 15 21.37 -39.31 52.27
N SER A 16 22.70 -39.06 52.25
CA SER A 16 23.27 -37.99 51.41
C SER A 16 23.59 -38.39 49.96
N ASP A 17 23.73 -39.68 49.64
CA ASP A 17 24.11 -40.13 48.28
C ASP A 17 22.97 -40.11 47.25
N ARG A 18 21.72 -39.91 47.69
CA ARG A 18 20.55 -39.82 46.79
C ARG A 18 20.08 -38.39 46.54
N LEU A 19 20.49 -37.42 47.36
CA LEU A 19 20.01 -36.03 47.30
C LEU A 19 20.70 -35.23 46.18
N LEU A 20 21.98 -35.47 45.93
CA LEU A 20 22.75 -34.81 44.85
C LEU A 20 22.26 -35.15 43.44
N PRO A 21 22.06 -36.43 43.05
CA PRO A 21 21.54 -36.74 41.71
C PRO A 21 20.08 -36.33 41.53
N SER A 22 19.25 -36.36 42.58
CA SER A 22 17.87 -35.87 42.49
C SER A 22 17.77 -34.36 42.30
N LEU A 23 18.69 -33.57 42.89
CA LEU A 23 18.75 -32.12 42.63
C LEU A 23 19.11 -31.82 41.18
N GLY A 24 20.07 -32.56 40.60
CA GLY A 24 20.46 -32.41 39.20
C GLY A 24 19.32 -32.68 38.22
N ILE A 25 18.56 -33.76 38.44
CA ILE A 25 17.39 -34.09 37.61
C ILE A 25 16.28 -33.04 37.75
N LEU A 26 16.05 -32.52 38.95
CA LEU A 26 15.02 -31.50 39.19
C LEU A 26 15.40 -30.16 38.53
N LEU A 27 16.68 -29.80 38.51
CA LEU A 27 17.18 -28.59 37.83
C LEU A 27 17.06 -28.70 36.30
N VAL A 28 17.40 -29.85 35.73
CA VAL A 28 17.27 -30.11 34.28
C VAL A 28 15.80 -30.13 33.86
N THR A 29 14.94 -30.78 34.65
CA THR A 29 13.50 -30.86 34.35
C THR A 29 12.85 -29.48 34.49
N GLY A 30 13.20 -28.72 35.54
CA GLY A 30 12.75 -27.33 35.71
C GLY A 30 13.24 -26.42 34.58
N GLY A 31 14.49 -26.58 34.14
CA GLY A 31 15.04 -25.85 32.99
C GLY A 31 14.29 -26.17 31.69
N LEU A 32 13.98 -27.45 31.43
CA LEU A 32 13.20 -27.86 30.25
C LEU A 32 11.76 -27.34 30.29
N VAL A 33 11.12 -27.31 31.46
CA VAL A 33 9.78 -26.73 31.61
C VAL A 33 9.80 -25.22 31.38
N LEU A 34 10.81 -24.51 31.89
CA LEU A 34 10.97 -23.07 31.63
C LEU A 34 11.28 -22.78 30.16
N LEU A 35 12.08 -23.62 29.50
CA LEU A 35 12.35 -23.51 28.06
C LEU A 35 11.10 -23.81 27.24
N ALA A 36 10.32 -24.83 27.61
CA ALA A 36 9.05 -25.14 26.95
C ALA A 36 8.02 -24.03 27.16
N LEU A 37 7.95 -23.44 28.36
CA LEU A 37 7.09 -22.29 28.65
C LEU A 37 7.54 -21.05 27.90
N TYR A 38 8.85 -20.78 27.83
CA TYR A 38 9.41 -19.67 27.07
C TYR A 38 9.17 -19.85 25.56
N ALA A 39 9.38 -21.06 25.05
CA ALA A 39 9.05 -21.41 23.67
C ALA A 39 7.55 -21.23 23.42
N TRP A 40 6.69 -21.71 24.33
CA TRP A 40 5.24 -21.54 24.25
C TRP A 40 4.84 -20.06 24.22
N LEU A 41 5.36 -19.23 25.14
CA LEU A 41 5.12 -17.78 25.17
C LEU A 41 5.64 -17.08 23.91
N LYS A 42 6.73 -17.57 23.31
CA LYS A 42 7.26 -17.06 22.04
C LYS A 42 6.51 -17.56 20.81
N LEU A 43 5.84 -18.71 20.90
CA LEU A 43 5.08 -19.35 19.83
C LEU A 43 3.59 -19.00 19.87
N THR A 44 3.06 -18.58 21.02
CA THR A 44 1.69 -18.07 21.15
C THR A 44 1.64 -16.70 20.48
N PRO A 45 0.79 -16.51 19.45
CA PRO A 45 0.65 -15.21 18.80
C PRO A 45 0.28 -14.16 19.85
N SER A 46 0.97 -13.01 19.84
CA SER A 46 0.43 -11.83 20.53
C SER A 46 -0.88 -11.42 19.84
N ASP A 47 -1.84 -10.94 20.61
CA ASP A 47 -3.01 -10.29 20.03
C ASP A 47 -2.55 -8.96 19.38
N PRO A 48 -3.16 -8.54 18.26
CA PRO A 48 -2.87 -7.22 17.70
C PRO A 48 -3.19 -6.13 18.73
N PRO A 49 -2.47 -4.99 18.70
CA PRO A 49 -2.68 -3.92 19.68
C PRO A 49 -4.01 -3.18 19.50
N TYR A 50 -4.77 -3.47 18.43
CA TYR A 50 -6.01 -2.80 18.09
C TYR A 50 -7.11 -3.79 17.66
N TYR A 51 -8.35 -3.31 17.59
CA TYR A 51 -9.49 -4.07 17.08
C TYR A 51 -10.46 -3.17 16.29
N TYR A 52 -11.29 -3.79 15.44
CA TYR A 52 -12.35 -3.11 14.71
C TYR A 52 -13.64 -3.14 15.53
N GLN A 53 -14.26 -1.98 15.74
CA GLN A 53 -15.55 -1.84 16.38
C GLN A 53 -16.56 -1.33 15.34
N LEU A 54 -17.57 -2.13 15.02
CA LEU A 54 -18.66 -1.69 14.15
C LEU A 54 -19.44 -0.58 14.85
N THR A 55 -19.49 0.58 14.23
CA THR A 55 -20.20 1.75 14.74
C THR A 55 -21.59 1.83 14.14
N THR A 56 -21.67 1.75 12.80
CA THR A 56 -22.90 2.00 12.04
C THR A 56 -22.94 1.14 10.78
N THR A 57 -24.12 0.66 10.42
CA THR A 57 -24.42 0.09 9.10
C THR A 57 -25.52 0.91 8.45
N GLY A 58 -25.33 1.32 7.19
CA GLY A 58 -26.27 2.14 6.45
C GLY A 58 -26.14 1.97 4.94
N ASN A 59 -26.88 2.79 4.19
CA ASN A 59 -26.75 2.92 2.74
C ASN A 59 -25.89 4.14 2.39
N THR A 60 -25.64 4.40 1.10
CA THR A 60 -24.80 5.53 0.68
C THR A 60 -25.34 6.91 1.07
N ALA A 61 -26.66 7.08 1.24
CA ALA A 61 -27.26 8.35 1.66
C ALA A 61 -27.05 8.64 3.15
N ASP A 62 -26.75 7.63 3.97
CA ASP A 62 -26.41 7.81 5.40
C ASP A 62 -24.98 8.34 5.57
N PHE A 63 -24.15 8.30 4.52
CA PHE A 63 -22.75 8.71 4.51
C PHE A 63 -22.45 9.69 3.36
N PRO A 64 -23.01 10.92 3.38
CA PRO A 64 -22.85 11.89 2.29
C PRO A 64 -21.39 12.29 2.05
N ASP A 65 -20.55 12.28 3.09
CA ASP A 65 -19.13 12.62 2.98
C ASP A 65 -18.33 11.63 2.12
N LEU A 66 -18.89 10.45 1.83
CA LEU A 66 -18.27 9.48 0.92
C LEU A 66 -18.53 9.79 -0.57
N GLU A 67 -19.54 10.62 -0.87
CA GLU A 67 -19.93 11.01 -2.23
C GLU A 67 -20.23 9.81 -3.15
N LEU A 68 -20.96 8.82 -2.61
CA LEU A 68 -21.31 7.55 -3.27
C LEU A 68 -22.80 7.47 -3.67
N GLU A 69 -23.49 8.59 -3.83
CA GLU A 69 -24.94 8.65 -4.10
C GLU A 69 -25.33 8.00 -5.43
N ALA A 70 -24.39 7.86 -6.36
CA ALA A 70 -24.58 7.14 -7.62
C ALA A 70 -24.74 5.62 -7.42
N TRP A 71 -24.23 5.04 -6.32
CA TRP A 71 -24.21 3.60 -6.03
C TRP A 71 -25.15 3.23 -4.88
N LYS A 72 -26.45 3.50 -5.07
CA LYS A 72 -27.50 3.35 -4.04
C LYS A 72 -27.70 1.92 -3.53
N ASP A 73 -27.18 0.93 -4.24
CA ASP A 73 -27.27 -0.48 -3.92
C ASP A 73 -26.17 -0.98 -2.98
N LEU A 74 -25.22 -0.10 -2.60
CA LEU A 74 -24.18 -0.42 -1.64
C LEU A 74 -24.69 -0.33 -0.20
N THR A 75 -24.36 -1.36 0.57
CA THR A 75 -24.40 -1.31 2.04
C THR A 75 -23.03 -0.85 2.53
N ILE A 76 -23.01 0.12 3.43
CA ILE A 76 -21.81 0.70 4.01
C ILE A 76 -21.76 0.33 5.50
N ASN A 77 -20.63 -0.27 5.91
CA ASN A 77 -20.31 -0.55 7.30
C ASN A 77 -19.17 0.37 7.76
N GLN A 78 -19.44 1.19 8.77
CA GLN A 78 -18.44 2.06 9.39
C GLN A 78 -17.86 1.39 10.63
N TYR A 79 -16.53 1.36 10.71
CA TYR A 79 -15.79 0.85 11.86
C TYR A 79 -14.88 1.91 12.45
N ASN A 80 -14.78 1.90 13.77
CA ASN A 80 -13.70 2.55 14.49
C ASN A 80 -12.57 1.53 14.73
N VAL A 81 -11.34 1.94 14.50
CA VAL A 81 -10.14 1.15 14.81
C VAL A 81 -9.62 1.62 16.15
N MET A 82 -9.84 0.81 17.18
CA MET A 82 -9.59 1.16 18.57
C MET A 82 -8.30 0.53 19.05
N LEU A 83 -7.42 1.31 19.68
CA LEU A 83 -6.31 0.75 20.45
C LEU A 83 -6.87 0.06 21.70
N ALA A 84 -6.33 -1.11 22.04
CA ALA A 84 -6.73 -1.83 23.24
C ALA A 84 -6.53 -0.95 24.50
N GLY A 85 -7.64 -0.60 25.16
CA GLY A 85 -7.63 0.22 26.37
C GLY A 85 -7.60 1.74 26.14
N ALA A 86 -7.71 2.22 24.90
CA ALA A 86 -7.91 3.64 24.60
C ALA A 86 -9.39 3.99 24.42
N ASP A 87 -9.74 5.24 24.74
CA ASP A 87 -11.10 5.78 24.58
C ASP A 87 -11.33 6.41 23.20
N GLU A 88 -10.26 6.81 22.50
CA GLU A 88 -10.31 7.45 21.19
C GLU A 88 -9.86 6.47 20.09
N PRO A 89 -10.51 6.49 18.91
CA PRO A 89 -10.11 5.68 17.77
C PRO A 89 -8.79 6.18 17.17
N LEU A 90 -7.98 5.25 16.68
CA LEU A 90 -6.78 5.56 15.91
C LEU A 90 -7.12 5.90 14.45
N ALA A 91 -8.15 5.26 13.91
CA ALA A 91 -8.64 5.47 12.57
C ALA A 91 -10.12 5.09 12.44
N GLN A 92 -10.73 5.50 11.33
CA GLN A 92 -12.06 5.10 10.91
C GLN A 92 -12.01 4.48 9.52
N ALA A 93 -12.82 3.45 9.31
CA ALA A 93 -12.87 2.69 8.06
C ALA A 93 -14.30 2.52 7.59
N TRP A 94 -14.54 2.75 6.30
CA TRP A 94 -15.84 2.54 5.66
C TRP A 94 -15.70 1.42 4.63
N PHE A 95 -16.40 0.32 4.88
CA PHE A 95 -16.43 -0.82 3.97
C PHE A 95 -17.74 -0.84 3.20
N GLY A 96 -17.63 -0.91 1.88
CA GLY A 96 -18.78 -1.11 0.99
C GLY A 96 -18.95 -2.56 0.62
N GLN A 97 -20.21 -2.96 0.46
CA GLN A 97 -20.58 -4.30 0.06
C GLN A 97 -21.81 -4.26 -0.84
N ARG A 98 -21.79 -5.06 -1.92
CA ARG A 98 -22.95 -5.31 -2.78
C ARG A 98 -23.42 -6.74 -2.56
N ALA A 99 -24.68 -6.89 -2.12
CA ALA A 99 -25.27 -8.20 -1.81
C ALA A 99 -24.34 -9.07 -0.93
N ALA A 100 -24.09 -10.32 -1.31
CA ALA A 100 -23.23 -11.26 -0.58
C ALA A 100 -21.76 -11.26 -1.05
N GLN A 101 -21.28 -10.21 -1.73
CA GLN A 101 -19.88 -10.08 -2.09
C GLN A 101 -19.02 -9.77 -0.86
N ALA A 102 -17.71 -10.02 -0.90
CA ALA A 102 -16.82 -9.67 0.20
C ALA A 102 -16.78 -8.14 0.39
N PRO A 103 -16.68 -7.64 1.64
CA PRO A 103 -16.56 -6.21 1.91
C PRO A 103 -15.27 -5.63 1.32
N VAL A 104 -15.36 -4.40 0.80
CA VAL A 104 -14.26 -3.65 0.20
C VAL A 104 -14.07 -2.35 0.97
N LEU A 105 -12.84 -2.05 1.39
CA LEU A 105 -12.51 -0.77 2.01
C LEU A 105 -12.68 0.34 0.98
N LEU A 106 -13.66 1.23 1.18
CA LEU A 106 -13.94 2.36 0.29
C LEU A 106 -13.26 3.64 0.75
N HIS A 107 -13.15 3.83 2.06
CA HIS A 107 -12.50 5.02 2.62
C HIS A 107 -11.83 4.68 3.95
N TRP A 108 -10.68 5.33 4.17
CA TRP A 108 -9.89 5.23 5.39
C TRP A 108 -9.56 6.64 5.86
N LYS A 109 -9.70 6.86 7.17
CA LYS A 109 -9.38 8.13 7.82
C LYS A 109 -8.55 7.87 9.07
N ASN A 110 -7.29 8.28 9.05
CA ASN A 110 -6.40 8.30 10.20
C ASN A 110 -6.78 9.48 11.11
N GLU A 111 -6.93 9.21 12.40
CA GLU A 111 -7.06 10.25 13.43
C GLU A 111 -5.68 10.66 13.98
N THR A 112 -4.64 9.90 13.63
CA THR A 112 -3.23 10.17 13.92
C THR A 112 -2.55 10.97 12.80
N ILE A 113 -1.43 11.63 13.11
CA ILE A 113 -0.62 12.35 12.11
C ILE A 113 0.10 11.36 11.18
N GLU A 114 0.68 10.31 11.78
CA GLU A 114 1.31 9.23 11.03
C GLU A 114 0.26 8.19 10.63
N PRO A 115 0.30 7.68 9.39
CA PRO A 115 -0.70 6.74 8.91
C PRO A 115 -0.53 5.39 9.58
N ILE A 116 -1.65 4.75 9.91
CA ILE A 116 -1.70 3.40 10.42
C ILE A 116 -2.50 2.51 9.47
N LEU A 117 -1.97 1.33 9.17
CA LEU A 117 -2.53 0.28 8.29
C LEU A 117 -2.70 0.69 6.82
N ALA A 118 -3.35 1.82 6.54
CA ALA A 118 -3.60 2.39 5.22
C ALA A 118 -3.43 3.92 5.20
N LEU A 119 -3.24 4.47 3.99
CA LEU A 119 -3.21 5.91 3.75
C LEU A 119 -4.61 6.44 3.48
N ASP A 120 -4.96 7.56 4.12
CA ASP A 120 -6.22 8.27 3.80
C ASP A 120 -6.25 8.73 2.35
N GLN A 121 -7.44 8.87 1.80
CA GLN A 121 -7.64 9.45 0.47
C GLN A 121 -8.88 10.33 0.54
N LYS A 122 -9.00 11.34 -0.31
CA LYS A 122 -10.25 12.08 -0.42
C LYS A 122 -11.33 11.15 -0.96
N ALA A 123 -12.46 11.04 -0.27
CA ALA A 123 -13.52 10.13 -0.68
C ALA A 123 -14.06 10.46 -2.08
N LEU A 124 -14.26 11.76 -2.39
CA LEU A 124 -14.65 12.28 -3.70
C LEU A 124 -13.74 11.77 -4.85
N GLU A 125 -12.44 11.62 -4.62
CA GLU A 125 -11.52 11.22 -5.69
C GLU A 125 -11.84 9.81 -6.21
N LEU A 126 -12.34 8.92 -5.35
CA LEU A 126 -12.72 7.56 -5.74
C LEU A 126 -14.02 7.54 -6.57
N SER A 127 -15.03 8.31 -6.18
CA SER A 127 -16.30 8.38 -6.93
C SER A 127 -16.11 9.03 -8.30
N GLU A 128 -15.32 10.11 -8.37
CA GLU A 128 -14.96 10.74 -9.65
C GLU A 128 -14.15 9.81 -10.55
N LEU A 129 -13.20 9.05 -10.00
CA LEU A 129 -12.46 8.04 -10.74
C LEU A 129 -13.39 6.97 -11.32
N ALA A 130 -14.30 6.42 -10.50
CA ALA A 130 -15.23 5.39 -10.96
C ALA A 130 -16.12 5.90 -12.10
N ALA A 131 -16.65 7.12 -11.99
CA ALA A 131 -17.42 7.77 -13.05
C ALA A 131 -16.58 8.00 -14.33
N ALA A 132 -15.33 8.43 -14.19
CA ALA A 132 -14.43 8.64 -15.31
C ALA A 132 -14.08 7.34 -16.04
N ILE A 133 -13.84 6.24 -15.31
CA ILE A 133 -13.63 4.92 -15.91
C ILE A 133 -14.84 4.50 -16.74
N ASP A 134 -16.06 4.76 -16.26
CA ASP A 134 -17.26 4.46 -17.03
C ASP A 134 -17.41 5.30 -18.31
N GLN A 135 -16.86 6.52 -18.31
CA GLN A 135 -16.91 7.42 -19.44
C GLN A 135 -15.80 7.15 -20.49
N TYR A 136 -14.58 6.84 -20.04
CA TYR A 136 -13.39 6.86 -20.90
C TYR A 136 -12.79 5.48 -21.19
N ALA A 137 -13.06 4.46 -20.38
CA ALA A 137 -12.54 3.12 -20.60
C ALA A 137 -13.48 2.26 -21.46
N ALA A 138 -12.92 1.45 -22.36
CA ALA A 138 -13.68 0.42 -23.07
C ALA A 138 -14.31 -0.57 -22.08
N LYS A 139 -15.49 -1.11 -22.41
CA LYS A 139 -16.33 -1.81 -21.42
C LYS A 139 -15.73 -3.11 -20.90
N ASP A 140 -14.98 -3.77 -21.76
CA ASP A 140 -14.29 -5.05 -21.62
C ASP A 140 -12.79 -4.88 -21.37
N ALA A 141 -12.32 -3.65 -21.17
CA ALA A 141 -10.93 -3.39 -20.86
C ALA A 141 -10.56 -3.85 -19.45
N LEU A 142 -9.32 -4.32 -19.31
CA LEU A 142 -8.73 -4.65 -18.03
C LEU A 142 -8.25 -3.38 -17.33
N LEU A 143 -8.65 -3.21 -16.07
CA LEU A 143 -8.10 -2.17 -15.21
C LEU A 143 -6.93 -2.76 -14.40
N LEU A 144 -5.76 -2.15 -14.56
CA LEU A 144 -4.54 -2.43 -13.80
C LEU A 144 -4.35 -1.32 -12.77
N SER A 145 -4.42 -1.66 -11.49
CA SER A 145 -4.18 -0.72 -10.40
C SER A 145 -3.64 -1.44 -9.17
N TRP A 146 -3.33 -0.71 -8.11
CA TRP A 146 -3.04 -1.35 -6.82
C TRP A 146 -4.23 -2.21 -6.36
N TRP A 147 -3.98 -3.28 -5.61
CA TRP A 147 -5.02 -4.28 -5.28
C TRP A 147 -6.24 -3.69 -4.57
N ASP A 148 -6.05 -2.68 -3.71
CA ASP A 148 -7.12 -2.01 -3.00
C ASP A 148 -7.99 -1.18 -3.96
N THR A 149 -7.35 -0.37 -4.81
CA THR A 149 -8.05 0.40 -5.87
C THR A 149 -8.73 -0.52 -6.88
N SER A 150 -8.13 -1.65 -7.23
CA SER A 150 -8.75 -2.64 -8.14
C SER A 150 -10.07 -3.14 -7.58
N ARG A 151 -10.09 -3.53 -6.30
CA ARG A 151 -11.32 -3.99 -5.63
C ARG A 151 -12.37 -2.89 -5.51
N GLN A 152 -11.96 -1.66 -5.20
CA GLN A 152 -12.85 -0.50 -5.16
C GLN A 152 -13.50 -0.27 -6.52
N LEU A 153 -12.71 -0.27 -7.60
CA LEU A 153 -13.21 -0.09 -8.96
C LEU A 153 -14.14 -1.23 -9.38
N ALA A 154 -13.80 -2.49 -9.07
CA ALA A 154 -14.65 -3.63 -9.34
C ALA A 154 -16.02 -3.51 -8.65
N LEU A 155 -16.03 -3.08 -7.39
CA LEU A 155 -17.28 -2.86 -6.63
C LEU A 155 -18.13 -1.74 -7.24
N LEU A 156 -17.51 -0.59 -7.53
CA LEU A 156 -18.23 0.60 -8.00
C LEU A 156 -18.67 0.48 -9.47
N THR A 157 -17.79 0.03 -10.35
CA THR A 157 -18.03 0.04 -11.81
C THR A 157 -18.48 -1.32 -12.36
N GLY A 158 -18.24 -2.42 -11.63
CA GLY A 158 -18.45 -3.77 -12.15
C GLY A 158 -17.51 -4.15 -13.29
N ARG A 159 -16.44 -3.38 -13.53
CA ARG A 159 -15.41 -3.63 -14.54
C ARG A 159 -14.51 -4.79 -14.15
N ASP A 160 -13.88 -5.38 -15.16
CA ASP A 160 -12.85 -6.40 -14.96
C ASP A 160 -11.55 -5.75 -14.45
N VAL A 161 -10.96 -6.36 -13.42
CA VAL A 161 -9.77 -5.85 -12.75
C VAL A 161 -8.79 -6.99 -12.54
N LEU A 162 -7.51 -6.69 -12.42
CA LEU A 162 -6.51 -7.74 -12.21
C LEU A 162 -6.58 -8.36 -10.81
N PHE A 163 -6.99 -7.58 -9.80
CA PHE A 163 -6.98 -8.00 -8.40
C PHE A 163 -8.37 -7.89 -7.75
N HIS A 164 -8.88 -9.01 -7.24
CA HIS A 164 -10.15 -9.16 -6.54
C HIS A 164 -9.99 -9.49 -5.05
N SER A 165 -8.86 -10.09 -4.66
CA SER A 165 -8.57 -10.53 -3.30
C SER A 165 -7.98 -9.42 -2.44
N ALA A 166 -8.32 -9.40 -1.16
CA ALA A 166 -7.70 -8.49 -0.19
C ALA A 166 -6.27 -8.97 0.13
N LEU A 167 -5.28 -8.44 -0.58
CA LEU A 167 -3.88 -8.87 -0.43
C LEU A 167 -3.22 -8.32 0.83
N HIS A 168 -3.70 -7.20 1.38
CA HIS A 168 -3.15 -6.55 2.58
C HIS A 168 -1.65 -6.24 2.47
N GLU A 169 -1.21 -5.82 1.27
CA GLU A 169 0.21 -5.57 0.97
C GLU A 169 0.45 -4.22 0.25
N PRO A 170 1.31 -3.33 0.79
CA PRO A 170 1.86 -3.34 2.15
C PRO A 170 0.79 -2.91 3.17
N LEU A 171 0.90 -3.44 4.40
CA LEU A 171 0.29 -2.83 5.57
C LEU A 171 1.26 -1.81 6.18
N ILE A 172 0.75 -0.63 6.52
CA ILE A 172 1.53 0.42 7.18
C ILE A 172 1.56 0.12 8.67
N ILE A 173 2.66 -0.46 9.15
CA ILE A 173 2.83 -0.83 10.55
C ILE A 173 3.81 0.18 11.17
N PRO A 174 3.38 0.99 12.16
CA PRO A 174 4.26 1.92 12.87
C PRO A 174 5.46 1.21 13.52
N ASP A 175 6.54 1.95 13.72
CA ASP A 175 7.78 1.43 14.29
C ASP A 175 7.55 0.82 15.69
N GLU A 176 6.69 1.44 16.51
CA GLU A 176 6.29 0.94 17.83
C GLU A 176 5.56 -0.40 17.80
N TRP A 177 4.96 -0.78 16.66
CA TRP A 177 4.20 -2.03 16.49
C TRP A 177 4.96 -3.10 15.72
N GLN A 178 6.22 -2.84 15.34
CA GLN A 178 7.02 -3.80 14.58
C GLN A 178 7.22 -5.13 15.33
N ALA A 179 7.23 -5.11 16.66
CA ALA A 179 7.28 -6.31 17.49
C ALA A 179 6.06 -7.24 17.28
N ASP A 180 4.90 -6.66 16.96
CA ASP A 180 3.62 -7.34 16.74
C ASP A 180 3.24 -7.44 15.26
N ALA A 181 4.15 -7.11 14.34
CA ALA A 181 3.85 -7.04 12.91
C ALA A 181 3.25 -8.35 12.33
N ARG A 182 3.69 -9.50 12.85
CA ARG A 182 3.13 -10.81 12.45
C ARG A 182 1.68 -10.99 12.94
N ALA A 183 1.41 -10.61 14.18
CA ALA A 183 0.07 -10.68 14.76
C ALA A 183 -0.89 -9.78 13.97
N ILE A 184 -0.45 -8.55 13.67
CA ILE A 184 -1.20 -7.59 12.86
C ILE A 184 -1.53 -8.17 11.48
N ARG A 185 -0.54 -8.68 10.74
CA ARG A 185 -0.79 -9.28 9.41
C ARG A 185 -1.74 -10.47 9.46
N THR A 186 -1.62 -11.29 10.51
CA THR A 186 -2.50 -12.45 10.70
C THR A 186 -3.93 -12.00 11.00
N TYR A 187 -4.09 -10.97 11.84
CA TYR A 187 -5.37 -10.39 12.17
C TYR A 187 -6.05 -9.78 10.94
N GLU A 188 -5.36 -8.95 10.17
CA GLU A 188 -5.88 -8.35 8.94
C GLU A 188 -6.29 -9.42 7.91
N ALA A 189 -5.45 -10.45 7.72
CA ALA A 189 -5.78 -11.57 6.83
C ALA A 189 -7.01 -12.35 7.30
N SER A 190 -7.23 -12.47 8.62
CA SER A 190 -8.39 -13.18 9.17
C SER A 190 -9.72 -12.45 8.98
N GLN A 191 -9.69 -11.15 8.66
CA GLN A 191 -10.90 -10.37 8.35
C GLN A 191 -11.41 -10.65 6.93
N THR A 192 -10.61 -11.31 6.08
CA THR A 192 -11.01 -11.64 4.71
C THR A 192 -11.72 -13.01 4.70
N GLU A 193 -12.94 -13.07 4.15
CA GLU A 193 -13.71 -14.32 4.06
C GLU A 193 -13.12 -15.33 3.06
N THR A 194 -12.34 -14.87 2.10
CA THR A 194 -11.76 -15.69 1.02
C THR A 194 -10.25 -15.72 1.14
N ALA A 195 -9.66 -16.92 1.04
CA ALA A 195 -8.21 -17.06 0.99
C ALA A 195 -7.65 -16.40 -0.28
N VAL A 196 -6.51 -15.73 -0.14
CA VAL A 196 -5.79 -15.12 -1.27
C VAL A 196 -5.40 -16.19 -2.27
N ASP A 197 -5.72 -15.98 -3.54
CA ASP A 197 -5.24 -16.82 -4.64
C ASP A 197 -3.72 -16.63 -4.81
N PRO A 198 -2.90 -17.69 -4.67
CA PRO A 198 -1.46 -17.60 -4.88
C PRO A 198 -1.07 -17.04 -6.26
N GLN A 199 -1.85 -17.34 -7.31
CA GLN A 199 -1.59 -16.83 -8.65
C GLN A 199 -1.80 -15.31 -8.71
N GLU A 200 -2.87 -14.82 -8.07
CA GLU A 200 -3.16 -13.40 -7.99
C GLU A 200 -2.08 -12.65 -7.20
N HIS A 201 -1.56 -13.26 -6.13
CA HIS A 201 -0.43 -12.72 -5.38
C HIS A 201 0.85 -12.62 -6.23
N GLU A 202 1.19 -13.65 -7.00
CA GLU A 202 2.32 -13.62 -7.94
C GLU A 202 2.15 -12.55 -9.03
N GLN A 203 0.92 -12.37 -9.53
CA GLN A 203 0.59 -11.30 -10.47
C GLN A 203 0.75 -9.91 -9.83
N PHE A 204 0.39 -9.76 -8.56
CA PHE A 204 0.57 -8.50 -7.83
C PHE A 204 2.05 -8.18 -7.61
N LEU A 205 2.87 -9.19 -7.28
CA LEU A 205 4.32 -9.01 -7.22
C LEU A 205 4.89 -8.61 -8.59
N SER A 206 4.45 -9.26 -9.67
CA SER A 206 4.86 -8.89 -11.03
C SER A 206 4.47 -7.46 -11.38
N PHE A 207 3.22 -7.08 -11.11
CA PHE A 207 2.71 -5.72 -11.32
C PHE A 207 3.54 -4.67 -10.57
N THR A 208 3.79 -4.86 -9.27
CA THR A 208 4.56 -3.91 -8.48
C THR A 208 6.04 -3.86 -8.87
N GLN A 209 6.63 -4.98 -9.31
CA GLN A 209 7.99 -4.98 -9.86
C GLN A 209 8.08 -4.22 -11.18
N SER A 210 7.08 -4.33 -12.06
CA SER A 210 7.03 -3.53 -13.29
C SER A 210 6.97 -2.03 -13.02
N LEU A 211 6.35 -1.61 -11.91
CA LEU A 211 6.33 -0.21 -11.48
C LEU A 211 7.72 0.33 -11.07
N LEU A 212 8.66 -0.53 -10.69
CA LEU A 212 10.06 -0.17 -10.38
C LEU A 212 10.95 -0.06 -11.62
N LYS A 213 10.52 -0.63 -12.76
CA LYS A 213 11.33 -0.65 -13.98
C LYS A 213 11.38 0.72 -14.65
N PRO A 214 12.38 0.99 -15.51
CA PRO A 214 12.36 2.15 -16.39
C PRO A 214 11.08 2.19 -17.25
N LEU A 215 10.61 3.40 -17.56
CA LEU A 215 9.34 3.65 -18.26
C LEU A 215 9.01 2.67 -19.40
N ALA A 216 9.92 2.46 -20.37
CA ALA A 216 9.64 1.60 -21.52
C ALA A 216 9.55 0.10 -21.16
N GLU A 217 10.40 -0.37 -20.25
CA GLU A 217 10.43 -1.76 -19.80
C GLU A 217 9.20 -2.07 -18.94
N GLY A 218 8.90 -1.21 -17.95
CA GLY A 218 7.75 -1.38 -17.08
C GLY A 218 6.43 -1.39 -17.84
N ILE A 219 6.26 -0.51 -18.83
CA ILE A 219 5.05 -0.52 -19.69
C ILE A 219 4.95 -1.81 -20.51
N THR A 220 6.09 -2.33 -20.99
CA THR A 220 6.11 -3.60 -21.73
C THR A 220 5.69 -4.76 -20.84
N GLU A 221 6.21 -4.84 -19.61
CA GLU A 221 5.82 -5.88 -18.64
C GLU A 221 4.35 -5.76 -18.23
N LEU A 222 3.84 -4.54 -17.98
CA LEU A 222 2.42 -4.32 -17.68
C LEU A 222 1.51 -4.72 -18.85
N ARG A 223 1.94 -4.49 -20.10
CA ARG A 223 1.22 -4.97 -21.29
C ARG A 223 1.20 -6.50 -21.37
N GLN A 224 2.28 -7.17 -20.96
CA GLN A 224 2.30 -8.64 -20.89
C GLN A 224 1.30 -9.16 -19.85
N LEU A 225 1.19 -8.51 -18.69
CA LEU A 225 0.18 -8.85 -17.68
C LEU A 225 -1.25 -8.65 -18.21
N ALA A 226 -1.49 -7.61 -19.02
CA ALA A 226 -2.78 -7.37 -19.64
C ALA A 226 -3.14 -8.35 -20.77
N GLY A 227 -2.12 -8.91 -21.44
CA GLY A 227 -2.27 -9.69 -22.66
C GLY A 227 -2.70 -8.83 -23.86
N GLU A 228 -3.56 -9.39 -24.71
CA GLU A 228 -4.09 -8.73 -25.92
C GLU A 228 -5.25 -7.76 -25.62
N ARG A 229 -5.68 -7.65 -24.36
CA ARG A 229 -6.82 -6.81 -23.98
C ARG A 229 -6.48 -5.33 -24.03
N ASP A 230 -7.47 -4.50 -24.33
CA ASP A 230 -7.40 -3.09 -23.98
C ASP A 230 -7.17 -2.97 -22.47
N ALA A 231 -6.21 -2.14 -22.08
CA ALA A 231 -5.83 -2.03 -20.67
C ALA A 231 -5.57 -0.59 -20.27
N TYR A 232 -6.01 -0.28 -19.05
CA TYR A 232 -5.81 1.01 -18.43
C TYR A 232 -5.04 0.82 -17.14
N LEU A 233 -3.94 1.56 -17.00
CA LEU A 233 -3.17 1.64 -15.78
C LEU A 233 -3.68 2.82 -14.96
N ILE A 234 -4.17 2.55 -13.77
CA ILE A 234 -4.57 3.54 -12.78
C ILE A 234 -3.53 3.54 -11.68
N VAL A 235 -2.88 4.69 -11.48
CA VAL A 235 -1.95 4.91 -10.38
C VAL A 235 -2.43 6.08 -9.54
N HIS A 236 -2.11 6.04 -8.26
CA HIS A 236 -2.39 7.12 -7.33
C HIS A 236 -1.09 7.60 -6.67
N VAL A 237 -1.03 8.88 -6.27
CA VAL A 237 0.17 9.46 -5.62
C VAL A 237 0.56 8.67 -4.34
N SER A 238 -0.41 8.14 -3.60
CA SER A 238 -0.17 7.30 -2.42
C SER A 238 0.56 5.98 -2.74
N ASP A 239 0.47 5.48 -3.97
CA ASP A 239 1.15 4.26 -4.39
C ASP A 239 2.67 4.43 -4.36
N LEU A 240 3.19 5.66 -4.43
CA LEU A 240 4.62 5.95 -4.23
C LEU A 240 5.09 5.45 -2.86
N TYR A 241 4.32 5.75 -1.82
CA TYR A 241 4.65 5.34 -0.47
C TYR A 241 4.48 3.84 -0.29
N LYS A 242 3.39 3.26 -0.84
CA LYS A 242 3.19 1.80 -0.83
C LYS A 242 4.34 1.06 -1.51
N LEU A 243 4.80 1.54 -2.67
CA LEU A 243 5.90 0.93 -3.40
C LEU A 243 7.22 1.02 -2.62
N GLY A 244 7.49 2.15 -1.96
CA GLY A 244 8.65 2.30 -1.08
C GLY A 244 8.62 1.43 0.17
N LEU A 245 7.43 1.16 0.72
CA LEU A 245 7.28 0.20 1.82
C LEU A 245 7.56 -1.24 1.39
N LEU A 246 7.16 -1.63 0.17
CA LEU A 246 7.43 -2.97 -0.37
C LEU A 246 8.89 -3.16 -0.77
N TYR A 247 9.52 -2.12 -1.33
CA TYR A 247 10.86 -2.20 -1.91
C TYR A 247 11.77 -1.04 -1.45
N PRO A 248 12.04 -0.92 -0.14
CA PRO A 248 12.79 0.22 0.41
C PRO A 248 14.21 0.36 -0.15
N GLU A 249 14.83 -0.75 -0.57
CA GLU A 249 16.17 -0.77 -1.16
C GLU A 249 16.20 -0.38 -2.64
N GLN A 250 15.05 -0.36 -3.32
CA GLN A 250 14.95 -0.09 -4.77
C GLN A 250 14.21 1.22 -5.08
N PHE A 251 13.39 1.70 -4.13
CA PHE A 251 12.58 2.89 -4.31
C PHE A 251 12.66 3.79 -3.08
N GLY A 252 13.55 4.78 -3.14
CA GLY A 252 13.78 5.74 -2.08
C GLY A 252 12.70 6.82 -2.07
N ILE A 253 11.79 6.75 -1.09
CA ILE A 253 10.71 7.71 -0.89
C ILE A 253 10.64 8.14 0.58
N VAL A 254 10.41 9.43 0.81
CA VAL A 254 10.10 9.99 2.12
C VAL A 254 8.70 10.56 2.10
N TYR A 255 7.89 10.14 3.06
CA TYR A 255 6.54 10.64 3.30
C TYR A 255 6.57 11.66 4.44
N LYS A 256 5.94 12.84 4.23
CA LYS A 256 5.73 13.82 5.30
C LYS A 256 4.32 14.42 5.25
N PRO A 257 3.54 14.33 6.34
CA PRO A 257 2.29 15.07 6.47
C PRO A 257 2.55 16.51 6.94
N TYR A 258 1.74 17.45 6.45
CA TYR A 258 1.77 18.86 6.81
C TYR A 258 0.35 19.33 7.13
N ARG A 259 0.17 19.92 8.32
CA ARG A 259 -1.07 20.63 8.67
C ARG A 259 -0.93 22.12 8.34
N LEU A 260 -1.87 22.65 7.57
CA LEU A 260 -1.97 24.05 7.20
C LEU A 260 -2.76 24.79 8.28
N THR A 261 -2.21 25.89 8.77
CA THR A 261 -2.90 26.78 9.71
C THR A 261 -3.39 28.10 9.08
N SER A 262 -3.31 28.24 7.74
CA SER A 262 -3.99 29.26 6.88
C SER A 262 -3.21 29.69 5.62
N ASN A 263 -1.96 29.25 5.39
CA ASN A 263 -1.13 29.76 4.28
C ASN A 263 -0.42 28.68 3.44
N LEU A 264 -1.05 28.30 2.32
CA LEU A 264 -0.52 27.39 1.30
C LEU A 264 0.81 27.88 0.69
N HIS A 265 1.00 29.19 0.50
CA HIS A 265 2.20 29.74 -0.12
C HIS A 265 3.44 29.61 0.78
N GLY A 266 3.24 29.76 2.09
CA GLY A 266 4.28 29.47 3.08
C GLY A 266 4.69 28.00 3.08
N MET A 267 3.73 27.09 2.96
CA MET A 267 4.00 25.65 2.94
C MET A 267 4.86 25.22 1.75
N ILE A 268 4.59 25.70 0.52
CA ILE A 268 5.42 25.36 -0.64
C ILE A 268 6.88 25.79 -0.40
N THR A 269 7.08 26.95 0.25
CA THR A 269 8.42 27.41 0.64
C THR A 269 9.07 26.46 1.65
N HIS A 270 8.32 25.99 2.66
CA HIS A 270 8.80 25.00 3.62
C HIS A 270 9.14 23.66 2.96
N VAL A 271 8.30 23.15 2.07
CA VAL A 271 8.55 21.90 1.33
C VAL A 271 9.80 22.02 0.45
N LYS A 272 9.97 23.16 -0.24
CA LYS A 272 11.18 23.43 -1.05
C LYS A 272 12.45 23.53 -0.19
N ALA A 273 12.35 24.20 0.96
CA ALA A 273 13.45 24.28 1.92
C ALA A 273 13.80 22.88 2.45
N GLU A 274 12.80 22.07 2.80
CA GLU A 274 12.99 20.68 3.22
C GLU A 274 13.71 19.85 2.16
N MET A 275 13.24 19.89 0.91
CA MET A 275 13.88 19.21 -0.23
C MET A 275 15.35 19.61 -0.36
N THR A 276 15.64 20.92 -0.27
CA THR A 276 16.99 21.45 -0.41
C THR A 276 17.88 21.06 0.76
N ASN A 277 17.38 21.17 1.99
CA ASN A 277 18.13 20.91 3.21
C ASN A 277 18.47 19.42 3.38
N GLN A 278 17.55 18.53 3.02
CA GLN A 278 17.75 17.08 3.11
C GLN A 278 18.38 16.48 1.85
N GLY A 279 18.53 17.27 0.78
CA GLY A 279 19.10 16.80 -0.48
C GLY A 279 18.21 15.83 -1.26
N TYR A 280 16.89 15.92 -1.08
CA TYR A 280 15.95 15.11 -1.86
C TYR A 280 15.94 15.52 -3.33
N TYR A 281 15.70 14.55 -4.21
CA TYR A 281 15.81 14.73 -5.66
C TYR A 281 14.61 15.49 -6.26
N ALA A 282 13.40 15.12 -5.89
CA ALA A 282 12.16 15.72 -6.36
C ALA A 282 11.03 15.51 -5.34
N TYR A 283 9.97 16.29 -5.42
CA TYR A 283 8.76 16.07 -4.61
C TYR A 283 7.47 16.20 -5.41
N THR A 284 6.43 15.57 -4.89
CA THR A 284 5.04 15.78 -5.28
C THR A 284 4.18 15.99 -4.04
N LEU A 285 3.01 16.60 -4.22
CA LEU A 285 2.09 16.96 -3.15
C LEU A 285 0.71 16.35 -3.40
N GLN A 286 0.06 15.89 -2.34
CA GLN A 286 -1.34 15.48 -2.33
C GLN A 286 -2.10 16.29 -1.27
N SER A 287 -3.19 16.95 -1.66
CA SER A 287 -4.12 17.57 -0.70
C SER A 287 -5.14 16.53 -0.25
N LEU A 288 -5.35 16.41 1.06
CA LEU A 288 -6.40 15.58 1.67
C LEU A 288 -7.58 16.42 2.15
N SER A 289 -7.30 17.64 2.60
CA SER A 289 -8.31 18.65 2.91
C SER A 289 -7.70 20.03 2.69
N ASP A 290 -8.46 21.08 2.98
CA ASP A 290 -7.97 22.46 3.00
C ASP A 290 -6.88 22.67 4.07
N GLU A 291 -6.82 21.79 5.07
CA GLU A 291 -5.92 21.89 6.22
C GLU A 291 -4.83 20.82 6.22
N LEU A 292 -4.87 19.80 5.35
CA LEU A 292 -3.95 18.67 5.40
C LEU A 292 -3.39 18.35 4.02
N ILE A 293 -2.06 18.38 3.92
CA ILE A 293 -1.31 18.04 2.70
C ILE A 293 -0.26 16.99 3.05
N ARG A 294 0.02 16.09 2.11
CA ARG A 294 1.14 15.16 2.15
C ARG A 294 2.15 15.54 1.09
N ALA A 295 3.43 15.51 1.47
CA ALA A 295 4.53 15.57 0.54
C ALA A 295 5.20 14.21 0.43
N PHE A 296 5.51 13.84 -0.81
CA PHE A 296 6.26 12.64 -1.14
C PHE A 296 7.55 13.09 -1.82
N PHE A 297 8.69 12.82 -1.20
CA PHE A 297 10.01 13.18 -1.70
C PHE A 297 10.74 11.95 -2.21
N LEU A 298 11.21 11.98 -3.45
CA LEU A 298 12.14 10.97 -3.95
C LEU A 298 13.54 11.28 -3.43
N ILE A 299 14.20 10.28 -2.86
CA ILE A 299 15.51 10.44 -2.24
C ILE A 299 16.59 10.65 -3.31
N ASP A 300 16.46 9.98 -4.46
CA ASP A 300 17.47 9.98 -5.50
C ASP A 300 16.89 9.95 -6.92
N LYS A 301 17.80 10.09 -7.89
CA LYS A 301 17.47 10.06 -9.32
C LYS A 301 17.03 8.66 -9.78
N ALA A 302 17.54 7.58 -9.17
CA ALA A 302 17.19 6.22 -9.58
C ALA A 302 15.71 5.94 -9.29
N SER A 303 15.22 6.38 -8.13
CA SER A 303 13.82 6.33 -7.73
C SER A 303 12.93 7.10 -8.72
N TYR A 304 13.38 8.26 -9.21
CA TYR A 304 12.67 9.00 -10.26
C TYR A 304 12.67 8.29 -11.64
N GLN A 305 13.65 7.44 -11.92
CA GLN A 305 13.73 6.71 -13.19
C GLN A 305 12.77 5.53 -13.29
N THR A 306 12.13 5.14 -12.18
CA THR A 306 11.10 4.10 -12.15
C THR A 306 9.82 4.52 -12.87
N LEU A 307 9.05 3.54 -13.33
CA LEU A 307 7.81 3.75 -14.05
C LEU A 307 6.81 4.55 -13.22
N LEU A 308 6.54 4.15 -11.97
CA LEU A 308 5.56 4.83 -11.13
C LEU A 308 5.89 6.32 -10.95
N ALA A 309 7.15 6.65 -10.69
CA ALA A 309 7.56 8.04 -10.51
C ALA A 309 7.43 8.87 -11.80
N ARG A 310 7.65 8.27 -12.97
CA ARG A 310 7.52 8.92 -14.27
C ARG A 310 6.07 9.17 -14.69
N LEU A 311 5.13 8.44 -14.09
CA LEU A 311 3.68 8.59 -14.30
C LEU A 311 3.04 9.58 -13.31
N LEU A 312 3.81 10.24 -12.44
CA LEU A 312 3.26 11.13 -11.42
C LEU A 312 3.92 12.51 -11.46
N PRO A 313 3.20 13.57 -11.04
CA PRO A 313 3.64 14.94 -11.25
C PRO A 313 4.68 15.35 -10.19
N PHE A 314 5.96 15.22 -10.53
CA PHE A 314 7.05 15.72 -9.69
C PHE A 314 7.47 17.14 -10.10
N THR A 315 7.69 18.01 -9.11
CA THR A 315 8.09 19.40 -9.40
C THR A 315 9.48 19.48 -10.02
N SER A 316 9.67 20.40 -10.97
CA SER A 316 10.94 20.60 -11.69
C SER A 316 11.41 19.39 -12.52
N GLN A 317 10.49 18.46 -12.79
CA GLN A 317 10.71 17.29 -13.63
C GLN A 317 9.80 17.35 -14.87
N PRO A 318 10.14 16.65 -15.97
CA PRO A 318 9.25 16.52 -17.12
C PRO A 318 7.83 16.10 -16.73
N SER A 319 6.83 16.76 -17.32
CA SER A 319 5.43 16.49 -16.98
C SER A 319 5.01 15.10 -17.46
N PRO A 320 4.25 14.33 -16.67
CA PRO A 320 3.62 13.10 -17.15
C PRO A 320 2.65 13.33 -18.32
N LEU A 321 2.18 14.57 -18.51
CA LEU A 321 1.35 14.98 -19.66
C LEU A 321 2.09 14.93 -21.00
N ASP A 322 3.43 14.99 -20.97
CA ASP A 322 4.25 14.99 -22.18
C ASP A 322 4.56 13.57 -22.69
N LEU A 323 4.06 12.53 -22.01
CA LEU A 323 4.27 11.14 -22.39
C LEU A 323 3.43 10.77 -23.62
N ALA A 324 4.11 10.32 -24.68
CA ALA A 324 3.43 9.80 -25.87
C ALA A 324 2.87 8.37 -25.65
N SER A 325 3.57 7.56 -24.86
CA SER A 325 3.14 6.22 -24.46
C SER A 325 3.68 5.92 -23.05
N PRO A 326 2.81 5.53 -22.10
CA PRO A 326 1.36 5.37 -22.23
C PRO A 326 0.65 6.74 -22.33
N ARG A 327 -0.58 6.75 -22.86
CA ARG A 327 -1.34 8.01 -23.06
C ARG A 327 -2.20 8.30 -21.84
N LEU A 328 -2.04 9.47 -21.23
CA LEU A 328 -2.95 9.93 -20.17
C LEU A 328 -4.35 10.19 -20.75
N ILE A 329 -5.39 9.68 -20.11
CA ILE A 329 -6.79 9.91 -20.53
C ILE A 329 -7.61 10.66 -19.47
N TYR A 330 -7.21 10.56 -18.21
CA TYR A 330 -7.92 11.17 -17.09
C TYR A 330 -6.98 11.42 -15.93
N GLN A 331 -7.18 12.53 -15.24
CA GLN A 331 -6.48 12.90 -14.03
C GLN A 331 -7.43 13.68 -13.14
N GLN A 332 -7.52 13.28 -11.86
CA GLN A 332 -8.28 14.00 -10.85
C GLN A 332 -7.69 13.71 -9.48
N GLY A 333 -7.46 14.78 -8.70
CA GLY A 333 -6.85 14.66 -7.38
C GLY A 333 -5.51 13.92 -7.44
N GLY A 334 -5.36 12.85 -6.64
CA GLY A 334 -4.19 11.99 -6.67
C GLY A 334 -4.19 10.90 -7.75
N TYR A 335 -5.29 10.68 -8.47
CA TYR A 335 -5.42 9.61 -9.48
C TYR A 335 -4.99 10.05 -10.88
N TRP A 336 -4.26 9.16 -11.55
CA TRP A 336 -3.81 9.29 -12.93
C TRP A 336 -4.14 8.01 -13.69
N VAL A 337 -4.88 8.15 -14.80
CA VAL A 337 -5.36 7.02 -15.61
C VAL A 337 -4.70 7.07 -16.99
N TYR A 338 -3.98 6.01 -17.30
CA TYR A 338 -3.21 5.86 -18.53
C TYR A 338 -3.78 4.74 -19.37
N GLN A 339 -3.99 4.98 -20.66
CA GLN A 339 -4.24 3.92 -21.61
C GLN A 339 -2.91 3.29 -22.02
N LEU A 340 -2.79 1.99 -21.80
CA LEU A 340 -1.64 1.21 -22.26
C LEU A 340 -1.87 0.82 -23.72
N THR A 341 -1.39 1.66 -24.64
CA THR A 341 -1.43 1.38 -26.08
C THR A 341 -0.56 0.17 -26.41
N GLU A 342 -0.97 -0.63 -27.38
CA GLU A 342 -0.06 -1.60 -28.00
C GLU A 342 1.19 -0.87 -28.49
N GLN A 343 2.34 -1.55 -28.47
CA GLN A 343 3.54 -1.04 -29.10
C GLN A 343 3.21 -0.80 -30.57
N SER A 344 2.96 0.47 -30.94
CA SER A 344 3.13 0.90 -32.31
C SER A 344 4.58 0.57 -32.63
N THR A 345 4.80 -0.45 -33.46
CA THR A 345 6.06 -0.60 -34.19
C THR A 345 6.27 0.74 -34.88
N ALA A 346 7.08 1.59 -34.26
CA ALA A 346 7.44 2.88 -34.80
C ALA A 346 8.17 2.60 -36.10
N GLN A 347 7.45 2.67 -37.22
CA GLN A 347 8.08 2.82 -38.52
C GLN A 347 8.86 4.13 -38.45
N PRO A 348 10.17 4.13 -38.73
CA PRO A 348 10.93 5.36 -38.79
C PRO A 348 10.28 6.26 -39.85
N VAL A 349 9.83 7.43 -39.42
CA VAL A 349 9.44 8.50 -40.34
C VAL A 349 10.70 8.90 -41.09
N THR A 350 10.87 8.35 -42.28
CA THR A 350 11.88 8.79 -43.23
C THR A 350 11.64 10.29 -43.48
N PRO A 351 12.63 11.17 -43.26
CA PRO A 351 12.46 12.58 -43.57
C PRO A 351 12.21 12.69 -45.07
N HIS A 352 11.04 13.19 -45.47
CA HIS A 352 10.83 13.60 -46.85
C HIS A 352 11.82 14.71 -47.18
N GLU A 353 12.80 14.30 -47.96
CA GLU A 353 13.76 15.10 -48.72
C GLU A 353 13.02 16.28 -49.36
N LYS A 354 13.17 17.47 -48.76
CA LYS A 354 12.71 18.71 -49.38
C LYS A 354 13.73 19.07 -50.45
N GLN A 355 13.45 18.55 -51.63
CA GLN A 355 14.15 18.81 -52.88
C GLN A 355 14.36 20.32 -53.06
N MET A 356 15.63 20.71 -53.07
CA MET A 356 16.10 22.02 -53.52
C MET A 356 15.86 22.10 -55.02
N ASP A 357 14.79 22.75 -55.46
CA ASP A 357 14.72 23.26 -56.82
C ASP A 357 15.25 24.69 -56.85
N LEU A 358 16.50 24.73 -57.29
CA LEU A 358 17.24 25.87 -57.78
C LEU A 358 16.54 26.38 -59.05
N ILE A 359 15.90 27.55 -59.01
CA ILE A 359 15.58 28.31 -60.23
C ILE A 359 16.46 29.56 -60.25
N GLN A 360 17.62 29.40 -60.88
CA GLN A 360 18.32 30.48 -61.58
C GLN A 360 18.24 30.15 -63.06
N HIS A 361 17.49 30.95 -63.83
CA HIS A 361 17.99 31.55 -65.05
C HIS A 361 17.09 32.72 -65.48
N SER A 362 17.74 33.86 -65.68
CA SER A 362 17.34 35.01 -66.50
C SER A 362 16.74 34.54 -67.84
N ASP A 363 15.86 35.26 -68.53
CA ASP A 363 16.16 36.53 -69.17
C ASP A 363 14.94 36.99 -70.01
N GLN A 364 14.80 38.32 -70.13
CA GLN A 364 14.41 39.10 -71.31
C GLN A 364 12.93 39.32 -71.75
N VAL A 365 12.70 40.62 -72.08
CA VAL A 365 11.72 41.27 -72.99
C VAL A 365 10.28 41.40 -72.43
N GLN A 366 9.64 42.58 -72.28
CA GLN A 366 9.74 43.90 -72.93
C GLN A 366 9.22 44.99 -72.00
#